data_AF-A0A2A5M9M3-F1
#
_entry.id   AF-A0A2A5M9M3-F1
#
_cell.length_a   1.000
_cell.length_b   1.000
_cell.length_c   1.000
_cell.angle_alpha   90.00
_cell.angle_beta   90.00
_cell.angle_gamma   90.00
#
_symmetry.space_group_name_H-M   'P 1'
#
loop_
_entity.id
_entity.type
_entity.pdbx_description
1 polymer ?
#
loop_
_entity_poly.entity_id
_entity_poly.type
_entity_poly.pdbx_seq_one_letter_code
_entity_poly.pdbx_strand_id
1 'polypeptide(L)'
;SVYFTLAIKCGLNLNSLYQIYIGKNVLNAFRQDHGYKNGTYIKNWNGKEDNEVLNEILKTEIDYEKIYNHLEEEYKKVSPCKF
;
A
#
# COMPACT_ATOMS: atom_id res chain seq x y z
N SER A 1 -7.48 16.76 -8.15
CA SER A 1 -6.99 15.93 -9.26
C SER A 1 -8.15 15.64 -10.21
N VAL A 2 -8.00 16.03 -11.49
CA VAL A 2 -9.03 15.90 -12.55
C VAL A 2 -9.44 14.44 -12.79
N TYR A 3 -8.54 13.50 -12.48
CA TYR A 3 -8.76 12.06 -12.59
C TYR A 3 -9.96 11.56 -11.77
N PHE A 4 -10.06 11.97 -10.50
CA PHE A 4 -11.18 11.58 -9.65
C PHE A 4 -12.50 12.15 -10.16
N THR A 5 -12.51 13.42 -10.56
CA THR A 5 -13.70 14.07 -11.12
C THR A 5 -14.21 13.35 -12.38
N LEU A 6 -13.31 12.86 -13.24
CA LEU A 6 -13.68 12.05 -14.41
C LEU A 6 -14.21 10.68 -14.00
N ALA A 7 -13.56 10.01 -13.03
CA ALA A 7 -14.03 8.73 -12.52
C ALA A 7 -15.43 8.81 -11.88
N ILE A 8 -15.74 9.90 -11.17
CA ILE A 8 -17.08 10.19 -10.63
C ILE A 8 -18.10 10.21 -11.78
N LYS A 9 -17.77 10.93 -12.85
CA LYS A 9 -18.65 11.14 -13.99
C LYS A 9 -18.88 9.87 -14.82
N CYS A 10 -17.94 8.92 -14.80
CA CYS A 10 -18.05 7.65 -15.52
C CYS A 10 -18.81 6.55 -14.76
N GLY A 11 -19.40 6.84 -13.59
CA GLY A 11 -20.16 5.86 -12.82
C GLY A 11 -19.31 4.75 -12.18
N LEU A 12 -17.99 4.95 -12.09
CA LEU A 12 -17.12 4.08 -11.30
C LEU A 12 -17.50 4.21 -9.82
N ASN A 13 -17.45 3.10 -9.08
CA ASN A 13 -17.60 3.14 -7.64
C ASN A 13 -16.40 3.89 -7.04
N LEU A 14 -16.58 5.19 -6.86
CA LEU A 14 -15.57 6.13 -6.41
C LEU A 14 -14.90 5.73 -5.12
N ASN A 15 -15.66 5.11 -4.22
CA ASN A 15 -15.13 4.65 -2.96
C ASN A 15 -14.08 3.57 -3.21
N SER A 16 -14.35 2.61 -4.09
CA SER A 16 -13.38 1.56 -4.45
C SER A 16 -12.16 2.13 -5.19
N LEU A 17 -12.36 3.07 -6.11
CA LEU A 17 -11.23 3.70 -6.83
C LEU A 17 -10.37 4.54 -5.89
N TYR A 18 -11.00 5.30 -4.99
CA TYR A 18 -10.33 6.11 -3.99
C TYR A 18 -9.54 5.24 -3.01
N GLN A 19 -10.11 4.12 -2.56
CA GLN A 19 -9.44 3.14 -1.69
C GLN A 19 -8.19 2.55 -2.33
N ILE A 20 -8.30 2.07 -3.58
CA ILE A 20 -7.16 1.51 -4.31
C ILE A 20 -6.07 2.57 -4.51
N TYR A 21 -6.48 3.80 -4.84
CA TYR A 21 -5.54 4.89 -5.05
C TYR A 21 -4.79 5.26 -3.77
N ILE A 22 -5.51 5.44 -2.65
CA ILE A 22 -4.90 5.75 -1.36
C ILE A 22 -3.96 4.63 -0.93
N GLY A 23 -4.42 3.38 -0.97
CA GLY A 23 -3.59 2.23 -0.62
C GLY A 23 -2.32 2.14 -1.47
N LYS A 24 -2.41 2.40 -2.77
CA LYS A 24 -1.23 2.37 -3.65
C LYS A 24 -0.26 3.51 -3.34
N ASN A 25 -0.75 4.69 -2.98
CA ASN A 25 0.10 5.79 -2.55
C ASN A 25 0.80 5.47 -1.22
N VAL A 26 0.08 4.88 -0.25
CA VAL A 26 0.66 4.45 1.03
C VAL A 26 1.78 3.44 0.79
N LEU A 27 1.51 2.41 -0.03
CA LEU A 27 2.52 1.39 -0.35
C LEU A 27 3.73 1.97 -1.09
N ASN A 28 3.51 2.95 -1.98
CA ASN A 28 4.61 3.62 -2.67
C ASN A 28 5.45 4.47 -1.71
N ALA A 29 4.84 5.17 -0.75
CA ALA A 29 5.55 5.89 0.30
C ALA A 29 6.36 4.90 1.16
N PHE A 30 5.70 3.84 1.64
CA PHE A 30 6.31 2.76 2.41
C PHE A 30 7.55 2.17 1.73
N ARG A 31 7.47 1.88 0.42
CA ARG A 31 8.60 1.43 -0.40
C ARG A 31 9.77 2.40 -0.34
N GLN A 32 9.53 3.69 -0.52
CA GLN A 32 10.60 4.69 -0.49
C GLN A 32 11.28 4.76 0.86
N ASP A 33 10.50 4.72 1.95
CA ASP A 33 11.00 4.78 3.33
C ASP A 33 11.87 3.56 3.67
N HIS A 34 11.57 2.41 3.04
CA HIS A 34 12.32 1.16 3.20
C HIS A 34 13.41 0.95 2.14
N GLY A 35 13.78 2.01 1.42
CA GLY A 35 14.96 2.03 0.55
C GLY A 35 14.75 1.39 -0.82
N TYR A 36 13.55 1.53 -1.40
CA TYR A 36 13.27 1.10 -2.78
C TYR A 36 14.23 1.71 -3.81
N LYS A 37 14.54 3.01 -3.68
CA LYS A 37 15.54 3.68 -4.54
C LYS A 37 16.95 3.13 -4.34
N ASN A 38 17.26 2.66 -3.15
CA ASN A 38 18.59 2.15 -2.79
C ASN A 38 18.69 0.63 -3.05
N GLY A 39 17.63 0.00 -3.55
CA GLY A 39 17.57 -1.45 -3.81
C GLY A 39 17.50 -2.32 -2.55
N THR A 40 17.35 -1.74 -1.35
CA THR A 40 17.29 -2.49 -0.08
C THR A 40 15.89 -2.98 0.28
N TYR A 41 14.88 -2.49 -0.43
CA TYR A 41 13.49 -2.89 -0.22
C TYR A 41 13.22 -4.30 -0.74
N ILE A 42 12.54 -5.11 0.06
CA ILE A 42 12.10 -6.44 -0.34
C ILE A 42 10.65 -6.36 -0.83
N LYS A 43 10.41 -6.64 -2.10
CA LYS A 43 9.05 -6.62 -2.68
C LYS A 43 8.23 -7.87 -2.36
N ASN A 44 8.90 -9.00 -2.11
CA ASN A 44 8.26 -10.28 -1.81
C ASN A 44 8.37 -10.59 -0.32
N TRP A 45 7.24 -10.60 0.36
CA TRP A 45 7.08 -10.76 1.79
C TRP A 45 6.63 -12.19 2.09
N ASN A 46 7.56 -13.05 2.54
CA ASN A 46 7.26 -14.44 2.91
C ASN A 46 6.50 -15.23 1.81
N GLY A 47 6.83 -14.98 0.54
CA GLY A 47 6.20 -15.64 -0.62
C GLY A 47 5.03 -14.88 -1.23
N LYS A 48 4.56 -13.79 -0.62
CA LYS A 48 3.51 -12.91 -1.15
C LYS A 48 4.09 -11.60 -1.67
N GLU A 49 3.56 -11.04 -2.75
CA GLU A 49 3.96 -9.67 -3.13
C GLU A 49 3.36 -8.62 -2.18
N ASP A 50 4.09 -7.54 -1.95
CA ASP A 50 3.62 -6.38 -1.18
C ASP A 50 2.26 -5.80 -1.65
N ASN A 51 1.95 -5.88 -2.95
CA ASN A 51 0.65 -5.49 -3.50
C ASN A 51 -0.48 -6.44 -3.09
N GLU A 52 -0.20 -7.72 -2.90
CA GLU A 52 -1.17 -8.70 -2.43
C GLU A 52 -1.46 -8.48 -0.95
N VAL A 53 -0.43 -8.20 -0.15
CA VAL A 53 -0.56 -7.82 1.25
C VAL A 53 -1.39 -6.54 1.39
N LEU A 54 -1.12 -5.52 0.57
CA LEU A 54 -1.94 -4.31 0.51
C LEU A 54 -3.40 -4.62 0.17
N ASN A 55 -3.67 -5.48 -0.81
CA ASN A 55 -5.03 -5.86 -1.19
C ASN A 55 -5.76 -6.59 -0.05
N GLU A 56 -5.05 -7.36 0.78
CA GLU A 56 -5.63 -7.99 1.98
C GLU A 56 -5.99 -6.92 3.03
N ILE A 57 -5.12 -5.94 3.28
CA ILE A 57 -5.37 -4.84 4.24
C ILE A 57 -6.55 -3.95 3.79
N LEU A 58 -6.63 -3.61 2.50
CA LEU A 58 -7.66 -2.74 1.95
C LEU A 58 -9.09 -3.32 2.02
N LYS A 59 -9.24 -4.62 2.30
CA LYS A 59 -10.56 -5.24 2.52
C LYS A 59 -11.16 -4.83 3.87
N THR A 60 -10.34 -4.47 4.84
CA THR A 60 -10.76 -4.20 6.22
C THR A 60 -10.46 -2.78 6.66
N GLU A 61 -9.47 -2.11 6.07
CA GLU A 61 -8.99 -0.81 6.51
C GLU A 61 -8.76 0.17 5.35
N ILE A 62 -9.12 1.43 5.57
CA ILE A 62 -9.04 2.50 4.58
C ILE A 62 -8.32 3.74 5.09
N ASP A 63 -8.03 3.79 6.39
CA ASP A 63 -7.27 4.86 7.02
C ASP A 63 -5.77 4.75 6.69
N TYR A 64 -5.18 5.87 6.31
CA TYR A 64 -3.78 5.94 5.86
C TYR A 64 -2.82 5.41 6.93
N GLU A 65 -2.93 5.89 8.17
CA GLU A 65 -1.99 5.55 9.25
C GLU A 65 -2.09 4.08 9.60
N LYS A 66 -3.31 3.55 9.64
CA LYS A 66 -3.52 2.14 9.94
C LYS A 66 -3.03 1.22 8.83
N ILE A 67 -3.23 1.57 7.55
CA ILE A 67 -2.65 0.82 6.42
C ILE A 67 -1.13 0.80 6.55
N TYR A 68 -0.52 1.95 6.81
CA TYR A 68 0.94 2.05 6.96
C TYR A 68 1.45 1.18 8.11
N ASN A 69 0.80 1.23 9.27
CA ASN A 69 1.16 0.41 10.44
C ASN A 69 1.03 -1.10 10.16
N HIS A 70 -0.01 -1.54 9.43
CA HIS A 70 -0.14 -2.95 9.04
C HIS A 70 0.96 -3.38 8.06
N LEU A 71 1.32 -2.52 7.09
CA LEU A 71 2.44 -2.78 6.19
C LEU A 71 3.75 -2.93 6.97
N GLU A 72 3.98 -2.11 7.98
CA GLU A 72 5.14 -2.17 8.86
C GLU A 72 5.20 -3.49 9.66
N GLU A 73 4.07 -3.93 10.22
CA GLU A 73 3.97 -5.19 10.96
C GLU A 73 4.26 -6.42 10.08
N GLU A 74 3.75 -6.43 8.85
CA GLU A 74 4.03 -7.51 7.90
C GLU A 74 5.47 -7.47 7.40
N TYR A 75 6.02 -6.27 7.14
CA TYR A 75 7.39 -6.12 6.65
C TYR A 75 8.45 -6.51 7.68
N LYS A 76 8.19 -6.29 8.97
CA LYS A 76 9.07 -6.74 10.07
C LYS A 76 9.26 -8.25 10.13
N LYS A 77 8.31 -9.03 9.59
CA LYS A 77 8.44 -10.50 9.50
C LYS A 77 9.39 -10.94 8.38
N VAL A 78 9.73 -10.04 7.47
CA VAL A 78 10.50 -10.31 6.25
C VAL A 78 11.91 -9.75 6.37
N SER A 79 12.01 -8.49 6.82
CA SER A 79 13.29 -7.88 7.11
C SER A 79 13.70 -8.28 8.53
N PRO A 80 14.81 -9.02 8.73
CA PRO A 80 15.34 -9.19 10.08
C PRO A 80 15.58 -7.81 10.68
N CYS A 81 15.15 -7.64 11.93
CA CYS A 81 15.32 -6.43 12.72
C CYS A 81 16.74 -5.89 12.51
N LYS A 82 16.88 -4.68 11.94
CA LYS A 82 18.15 -3.97 12.02
C LYS A 82 18.33 -3.58 13.48
N PHE A 83 19.24 -4.30 14.15
CA PHE A 83 19.78 -3.92 15.45
C PHE A 83 20.37 -2.52 15.42
#